data_AF-A0A2K9P2G1-F1
#
_entry.id   AF-A0A2K9P2G1-F1
#
_cell.length_a   1.000
_cell.length_b   1.000
_cell.length_c   1.000
_cell.angle_alpha   90.00
_cell.angle_beta   90.00
_cell.angle_gamma   90.00
#
_symmetry.space_group_name_H-M   'P 1'
#
loop_
_entity.id
_entity.type
_entity.pdbx_description
1 polymer ?
#
loop_
_entity_poly.entity_id
_entity_poly.type
_entity_poly.pdbx_seq_one_letter_code
_entity_poly.pdbx_strand_id
1 'polypeptide(L)'
;MNILEEFYYGNINPNEKCFKRQSEFATFVKIVSDNEEKLIAYLGGEEKHLFSQLMNAQSEILDTEARERFIEGWKLGARFMLDTFITPRYSPINGVCEE
;
A
#
# COMPACT_ATOMS: atom_id res chain seq x y z
N MET A 1 13.78 -1.13 19.22
CA MET A 1 12.93 -0.16 18.49
C MET A 1 11.48 -0.50 18.83
N ASN A 2 10.79 0.39 19.54
CA ASN A 2 9.38 0.19 19.93
C ASN A 2 8.48 0.79 18.84
N ILE A 3 7.75 -0.05 18.13
CA ILE A 3 6.92 0.38 17.00
C ILE A 3 5.84 1.41 17.37
N LEU A 4 5.34 1.39 18.61
CA LEU A 4 4.34 2.34 19.08
C LEU A 4 4.94 3.73 19.34
N GLU A 5 6.17 3.79 19.82
CA GLU A 5 6.90 5.06 20.00
C GLU A 5 7.25 5.67 18.64
N GLU A 6 7.74 4.86 17.70
CA GLU A 6 8.03 5.31 16.34
C GLU A 6 6.76 5.83 15.63
N PHE A 7 5.61 5.21 15.88
CA PHE A 7 4.32 5.70 15.38
C PHE A 7 3.90 7.01 16.08
N TYR A 8 4.05 7.10 17.40
CA TYR A 8 3.73 8.31 18.17
C TYR A 8 4.54 9.53 17.71
N TYR A 9 5.83 9.35 17.43
CA TYR A 9 6.70 10.41 16.94
C TYR A 9 6.55 10.70 15.44
N GLY A 10 5.73 9.93 14.72
CA GLY A 10 5.51 10.12 13.28
C GLY A 10 6.67 9.64 12.40
N ASN A 11 7.57 8.80 12.92
CA ASN A 11 8.69 8.25 12.16
C ASN A 11 8.24 7.16 11.16
N ILE A 12 7.03 6.63 11.32
CA ILE A 12 6.40 5.69 10.41
C ILE A 12 5.33 6.42 9.63
N ASN A 13 5.54 6.60 8.33
CA ASN A 13 4.50 7.05 7.40
C ASN A 13 3.99 5.85 6.59
N PRO A 14 2.83 5.25 6.94
CA PRO A 14 2.34 4.03 6.30
C PRO A 14 1.97 4.22 4.83
N ASN A 15 1.71 5.47 4.42
CA ASN A 15 1.36 5.82 3.05
C ASN A 15 2.61 6.01 2.17
N GLU A 16 3.79 6.25 2.77
CA GLU A 16 5.02 6.40 2.01
C GLU A 16 5.55 5.02 1.60
N LYS A 17 5.43 4.74 0.30
CA LYS A 17 6.13 3.61 -0.31
C LYS A 17 7.53 4.03 -0.72
N CYS A 18 8.52 3.66 0.09
CA CYS A 18 9.90 3.63 -0.37
C CYS A 18 10.09 2.45 -1.33
N PHE A 19 10.45 2.73 -2.59
CA PHE A 19 10.84 1.71 -3.56
C PHE A 19 12.34 1.77 -3.82
N LYS A 20 12.95 0.62 -4.12
CA LYS A 20 14.36 0.57 -4.49
C LYS A 20 14.53 1.30 -5.83
N ARG A 21 15.46 2.25 -5.91
CA ARG A 21 15.70 3.06 -7.13
C ARG A 21 16.04 2.25 -8.38
N GLN A 22 16.53 1.02 -8.22
CA GLN A 22 16.86 0.09 -9.31
C GLN A 22 15.81 -1.03 -9.49
N SER A 23 14.62 -0.87 -8.91
CA SER A 23 13.53 -1.82 -9.12
C SER A 23 12.87 -1.65 -10.49
N GLU A 24 12.22 -2.70 -10.99
CA GLU A 24 11.37 -2.61 -12.18
C GLU A 24 10.29 -1.52 -12.02
N PHE A 25 9.72 -1.39 -10.81
CA PHE A 25 8.77 -0.32 -10.50
C PHE A 25 9.35 1.07 -10.74
N ALA A 26 10.58 1.35 -10.27
CA ALA A 26 11.25 2.63 -10.50
C ALA A 26 11.44 2.91 -12.00
N THR A 27 11.77 1.88 -12.78
CA THR A 27 11.93 1.98 -14.23
C THR A 27 10.61 2.37 -14.90
N PHE A 28 9.50 1.71 -14.55
CA PHE A 28 8.20 2.04 -15.13
C PHE A 28 7.68 3.41 -14.69
N VAL A 29 7.88 3.82 -13.43
CA VAL A 29 7.57 5.18 -12.97
C VAL A 29 8.30 6.22 -13.80
N LYS A 30 9.60 6.00 -14.08
CA LYS A 30 10.37 6.89 -14.94
C LYS A 30 9.81 6.94 -16.37
N ILE A 31 9.46 5.79 -16.95
CA ILE A 31 8.86 5.72 -18.29
C ILE A 31 7.55 6.51 -18.35
N VAL A 32 6.69 6.38 -17.33
CA VAL A 32 5.43 7.13 -17.24
C VAL A 32 5.73 8.63 -17.18
N SER A 33 6.59 9.07 -16.27
CA SER A 33 6.96 10.48 -16.09
C SER A 33 7.55 11.08 -17.38
N ASP A 34 8.53 10.40 -18.00
CA ASP A 34 9.20 10.89 -19.21
C ASP A 34 8.22 10.99 -20.40
N ASN A 35 7.24 10.07 -20.49
CA ASN A 35 6.24 10.09 -21.56
C ASN A 35 5.14 11.11 -21.30
N GLU A 36 4.72 11.28 -20.04
CA GLU A 36 3.76 12.30 -19.64
C GLU A 36 4.27 13.70 -20.00
N GLU A 37 5.52 14.02 -19.67
CA GLU A 37 6.14 15.30 -20.04
C GLU A 37 6.14 15.54 -21.56
N LYS A 38 6.51 14.52 -22.34
CA LYS A 38 6.51 14.60 -23.81
C LYS A 38 5.11 14.81 -24.36
N LEU A 39 4.11 14.10 -23.83
CA LEU A 39 2.72 14.23 -24.27
C LEU A 39 2.15 15.60 -23.89
N ILE A 40 2.44 16.11 -22.69
CA ILE A 40 2.01 17.46 -22.26
C ILE A 40 2.61 18.56 -23.14
N ALA A 41 3.84 18.37 -23.63
CA ALA A 41 4.50 19.30 -24.56
C ALA A 41 3.96 19.18 -26.00
N TYR A 42 3.57 17.98 -26.41
CA TYR A 42 3.07 17.69 -27.75
C TYR A 42 1.59 18.08 -27.95
N LEU A 43 0.76 17.83 -26.95
CA LEU A 43 -0.69 18.07 -27.01
C LEU A 43 -1.03 19.55 -26.77
N GLY A 44 -2.04 20.05 -27.47
CA GLY A 44 -2.55 21.40 -27.35
C GLY A 44 -4.05 21.45 -27.05
N GLY A 45 -4.54 22.61 -26.57
CA GLY A 45 -5.96 22.89 -26.42
C GLY A 45 -6.74 21.83 -25.62
N GLU A 46 -7.79 21.29 -26.23
CA GLU A 46 -8.70 20.33 -25.62
C GLU A 46 -8.06 18.96 -25.35
N GLU A 47 -7.19 18.48 -26.24
CA GLU A 47 -6.52 17.18 -26.10
C GLU A 47 -5.64 17.15 -24.84
N LYS A 48 -4.92 18.25 -24.59
CA LYS A 48 -4.13 18.42 -23.37
C LYS A 48 -4.99 18.41 -22.12
N HIS A 49 -6.17 19.04 -22.18
CA HIS A 49 -7.10 19.05 -21.05
C HIS A 49 -7.68 17.65 -20.77
N LEU A 50 -8.07 16.90 -21.80
CA LEU A 50 -8.52 15.52 -21.66
C LEU A 50 -7.42 14.61 -21.10
N PHE A 51 -6.19 14.76 -21.58
CA PHE A 51 -5.05 14.01 -21.06
C PHE A 51 -4.77 14.30 -19.58
N SER A 52 -4.77 15.57 -19.16
CA SER A 52 -4.62 15.92 -17.75
C SER A 52 -5.75 15.36 -16.88
N GLN A 53 -7.00 15.39 -17.35
CA GLN A 53 -8.11 14.76 -16.62
C GLN A 53 -7.92 13.24 -16.48
N LEU A 54 -7.45 12.57 -17.53
CA LEU A 54 -7.15 11.14 -17.50
C LEU A 54 -6.05 10.82 -16.47
N MET A 55 -4.94 11.56 -16.48
CA MET A 55 -3.82 11.34 -15.54
C MET A 55 -4.26 11.59 -14.09
N ASN A 56 -5.04 12.64 -13.84
CA ASN A 56 -5.59 12.90 -12.51
C ASN A 56 -6.50 11.74 -12.04
N ALA A 57 -7.40 11.28 -12.90
CA ALA A 57 -8.28 10.16 -12.57
C ALA A 57 -7.50 8.87 -12.30
N GLN A 58 -6.46 8.58 -13.08
CA GLN A 58 -5.56 7.44 -12.85
C GLN A 58 -4.83 7.55 -11.51
N SER A 59 -4.31 8.73 -11.15
CA SER A 59 -3.66 8.96 -9.87
C SER A 59 -4.62 8.69 -8.70
N GLU A 60 -5.85 9.20 -8.77
CA GLU A 60 -6.86 8.99 -7.72
C GLU A 60 -7.27 7.52 -7.57
N ILE A 61 -7.33 6.77 -8.68
CA ILE A 61 -7.56 5.31 -8.65
C ILE A 61 -6.41 4.62 -7.91
N LEU A 62 -5.16 4.93 -8.26
CA LEU A 62 -3.98 4.31 -7.64
C LEU A 62 -3.89 4.62 -6.14
N ASP A 63 -4.19 5.86 -5.73
CA ASP A 63 -4.21 6.27 -4.32
C ASP A 63 -5.35 5.57 -3.55
N THR A 64 -6.53 5.45 -4.16
CA THR A 64 -7.66 4.73 -3.58
C THR A 64 -7.33 3.25 -3.40
N GLU A 65 -6.80 2.58 -4.43
CA GLU A 65 -6.36 1.19 -4.33
C GLU A 65 -5.28 0.99 -3.27
N ALA A 66 -4.31 1.89 -3.20
CA ALA A 66 -3.22 1.79 -2.22
C ALA A 66 -3.76 1.88 -0.78
N ARG A 67 -4.69 2.81 -0.53
CA ARG A 67 -5.37 2.97 0.76
C ARG A 67 -6.21 1.74 1.12
N GLU A 68 -7.00 1.22 0.17
CA GLU A 68 -7.84 0.04 0.40
C GLU A 68 -7.01 -1.20 0.71
N ARG A 69 -5.98 -1.48 -0.10
CA ARG A 69 -5.03 -2.58 0.14
C ARG A 69 -4.34 -2.46 1.50
N PHE A 70 -3.98 -1.25 1.92
CA PHE A 70 -3.40 -1.03 3.24
C PHE A 70 -4.38 -1.39 4.36
N ILE A 71 -5.62 -0.90 4.30
CA ILE A 71 -6.66 -1.20 5.30
C ILE A 71 -6.96 -2.70 5.36
N GLU A 72 -7.09 -3.35 4.21
CA GLU A 72 -7.33 -4.79 4.12
C GLU A 72 -6.18 -5.60 4.70
N GLY A 73 -4.93 -5.26 4.33
CA GLY A 73 -3.73 -5.89 4.87
C GLY A 73 -3.61 -5.74 6.38
N TRP A 74 -3.93 -4.55 6.91
CA TRP A 74 -3.93 -4.31 8.36
C TRP A 74 -4.96 -5.17 9.08
N LYS A 75 -6.21 -5.19 8.58
CA LYS A 75 -7.29 -6.03 9.14
C LYS A 75 -6.92 -7.51 9.11
N LEU A 76 -6.31 -7.98 8.01
CA LEU A 76 -5.86 -9.35 7.87
C LEU A 76 -4.77 -9.71 8.88
N GLY A 77 -3.75 -8.85 9.02
CA GLY A 77 -2.67 -9.02 10.00
C GLY A 77 -3.20 -9.11 11.43
N ALA A 78 -4.12 -8.21 11.82
CA ALA A 78 -4.75 -8.24 13.14
C ALA A 78 -5.53 -9.54 13.38
N ARG A 79 -6.27 -10.05 12.37
CA ARG A 79 -6.98 -11.33 12.46
C ARG A 79 -6.03 -12.51 12.66
N PHE A 80 -4.91 -12.54 11.94
CA PHE A 80 -3.89 -13.59 12.14
C PHE A 80 -3.28 -13.55 13.54
N MET A 81 -3.00 -12.37 14.09
CA MET A 81 -2.49 -12.24 15.45
C MET A 81 -3.50 -12.76 16.49
N LEU A 82 -4.77 -12.42 16.33
CA LEU A 82 -5.85 -12.90 17.21
C LEU A 82 -5.95 -14.43 17.16
N ASP A 83 -6.02 -15.03 15.95
CA ASP A 83 -6.12 -16.49 15.80
C ASP A 83 -4.91 -17.25 16.33
N THR A 84 -3.70 -16.69 16.15
CA THR A 84 -2.45 -17.37 16.51
C THR A 84 -2.16 -17.31 18.00
N PHE A 85 -2.40 -16.17 18.65
CA PHE A 85 -1.88 -15.90 20.00
C PHE A 85 -2.96 -15.69 21.06
N ILE A 86 -4.19 -15.34 20.67
CA ILE A 86 -5.24 -14.92 21.61
C ILE A 86 -6.37 -15.96 21.66
N THR A 87 -6.78 -16.50 20.52
CA THR A 87 -7.83 -17.51 20.47
C THR A 87 -7.31 -18.83 21.04
N PRO A 88 -7.88 -19.33 22.16
CA PRO A 88 -7.50 -20.64 22.68
C PRO A 88 -7.86 -21.69 21.65
N ARG A 89 -6.86 -22.35 21.07
CA ARG A 89 -7.12 -23.58 20.32
C ARG A 89 -7.44 -24.66 21.35
N TYR A 90 -8.66 -25.18 21.34
CA TYR A 90 -8.94 -26.46 21.99
C TYR A 90 -8.06 -27.49 21.28
N SER A 91 -6.96 -27.87 21.93
CA SER A 91 -6.07 -28.90 21.42
C SER A 91 -6.68 -30.25 21.81
N PRO A 92 -7.17 -31.07 20.87
CA PRO A 92 -7.63 -32.42 21.21
C PRO A 92 -6.46 -33.33 21.64
N ILE A 93 -5.22 -32.82 21.57
CA ILE A 93 -3.99 -33.58 21.81
C ILE A 93 -3.53 -33.52 23.27
N ASN A 94 -4.18 -32.71 24.11
CA ASN A 94 -4.06 -32.84 25.56
C ASN A 94 -5.26 -33.62 26.08
N GLY A 95 -5.29 -34.92 25.76
CA GLY A 95 -5.85 -35.91 26.67
C GLY A 95 -4.98 -35.97 27.92
N VAL A 96 -4.98 -34.90 28.72
CA VAL A 96 -4.56 -34.95 30.11
C VAL A 96 -5.84 -35.20 30.87
N CYS A 97 -6.03 -36.45 31.28
CA CYS A 97 -6.95 -36.78 32.35
C CYS A 97 -6.62 -35.87 33.54
N GLU A 98 -7.58 -35.08 33.98
CA GLU A 98 -7.55 -34.52 35.33
C GLU A 98 -7.72 -35.69 36.31
N GLU A 99 -6.62 -36.07 37.00
CA GLU A 99 -6.58 -36.54 38.39
C GLU A 99 -5.27 -36.06 39.05
#